data_AF-Q8KQU2-F1
#
_entry.id   AF-Q8KQU2-F1
#
_cell.length_a   1.000
_cell.length_b   1.000
_cell.length_c   1.000
_cell.angle_alpha   90.00
_cell.angle_beta   90.00
_cell.angle_gamma   90.00
#
_symmetry.space_group_name_H-M   'P 1'
#
loop_
_entity.id
_entity.type
_entity.pdbx_description
1 polymer ?
#
loop_
_entity_poly.entity_id
_entity_poly.type
_entity_poly.pdbx_seq_one_letter_code
_entity_poly.pdbx_strand_id
1 'polypeptide(L)'
;MQEVDKREFAEVWGAAWAMYGKSVSPQLLSIAFEALRAYSIEEVRIGLTRHIQSPDTGQFFPKPADVIKHIDGNSGSRAMVAWNKVDKACSSGWRLDISDV
;
A
#
# COMPACT_ATOMS: atom_id res chain seq x y z
N MET A 1 9.03 -0.26 -12.03
CA MET A 1 8.53 1.09 -12.28
C MET A 1 9.73 2.02 -12.36
N GLN A 2 9.65 2.98 -13.26
CA GLN A 2 10.64 4.02 -13.53
C GLN A 2 10.10 5.38 -13.09
N GLU A 3 10.95 6.40 -13.09
CA GLU A 3 10.58 7.77 -12.67
C GLU A 3 9.37 8.33 -13.44
N VAL A 4 9.22 7.97 -14.72
CA VAL A 4 8.08 8.36 -15.56
C VAL A 4 6.74 7.80 -15.05
N ASP A 5 6.76 6.69 -14.31
CA ASP A 5 5.58 6.03 -13.76
C ASP A 5 5.11 6.68 -12.46
N LYS A 6 5.88 7.60 -11.85
CA LYS A 6 5.58 8.17 -10.52
C LYS A 6 4.22 8.84 -10.45
N ARG A 7 3.84 9.56 -11.51
CA ARG A 7 2.54 10.25 -11.58
C ARG A 7 1.41 9.24 -11.60
N GLU A 8 1.47 8.27 -12.51
CA GLU A 8 0.42 7.26 -12.64
C GLU A 8 0.32 6.41 -11.37
N PHE A 9 1.47 6.02 -10.79
CA PHE A 9 1.52 5.36 -9.49
C PHE A 9 0.81 6.16 -8.40
N ALA A 10 1.04 7.47 -8.35
CA ALA A 10 0.42 8.33 -7.35
C ALA A 10 -1.11 8.36 -7.49
N GLU A 11 -1.60 8.44 -8.74
CA GLU A 11 -3.01 8.44 -9.06
C GLU A 11 -3.68 7.12 -8.65
N VAL A 12 -3.11 5.97 -9.03
CA VAL A 12 -3.72 4.65 -8.72
C VAL A 12 -3.59 4.29 -7.24
N TRP A 13 -2.46 4.58 -6.60
CA TRP A 13 -2.25 4.33 -5.18
C TRP A 13 -3.15 5.22 -4.31
N GLY A 14 -3.24 6.51 -4.67
CA GLY A 14 -4.11 7.47 -4.02
C GLY A 14 -5.58 7.10 -4.15
N ALA A 15 -6.01 6.67 -5.35
CA ALA A 15 -7.38 6.20 -5.58
C ALA A 15 -7.70 4.97 -4.71
N ALA A 16 -6.77 4.02 -4.59
CA ALA A 16 -6.96 2.86 -3.74
C ALA A 16 -7.09 3.23 -2.26
N TRP A 17 -6.34 4.23 -1.77
CA TRP A 17 -6.51 4.77 -0.40
C TRP A 17 -7.83 5.52 -0.22
N ALA A 18 -8.27 6.26 -1.24
CA ALA A 18 -9.52 7.03 -1.21
C ALA A 18 -10.76 6.15 -1.05
N MET A 19 -10.73 4.89 -1.54
CA MET A 19 -11.81 3.91 -1.29
C MET A 19 -12.07 3.66 0.20
N TYR A 20 -11.07 3.90 1.06
CA TYR A 20 -11.15 3.75 2.51
C TYR A 20 -11.30 5.09 3.23
N GLY A 21 -11.62 6.17 2.52
CA GLY A 21 -11.73 7.52 3.08
C GLY A 21 -10.39 8.07 3.60
N LYS A 22 -9.26 7.57 3.09
CA LYS A 22 -7.92 8.00 3.50
C LYS A 22 -7.23 8.76 2.37
N SER A 23 -6.39 9.72 2.75
CA SER A 23 -5.40 10.33 1.86
C SER A 23 -4.01 9.80 2.21
N VAL A 24 -3.16 9.67 1.19
CA VAL A 24 -1.78 9.22 1.35
C VAL A 24 -0.85 10.43 1.35
N SER A 25 0.08 10.49 2.30
CA SER A 25 1.08 11.56 2.32
C SER A 25 2.12 11.38 1.20
N PRO A 26 2.75 12.46 0.70
CA PRO A 26 3.80 12.34 -0.31
C PRO A 26 4.96 11.43 0.12
N GLN A 27 5.28 11.42 1.42
CA GLN A 27 6.35 10.57 1.97
C GLN A 27 5.97 9.09 1.92
N LEU A 28 4.72 8.74 2.30
CA LEU A 28 4.23 7.36 2.22
C LEU A 28 4.13 6.90 0.76
N LEU A 29 3.71 7.78 -0.14
CA LEU A 29 3.63 7.51 -1.57
C LEU A 29 5.01 7.23 -2.16
N SER A 30 6.03 8.00 -1.78
CA SER A 30 7.42 7.73 -2.17
C SER A 30 7.90 6.38 -1.65
N ILE A 31 7.61 6.02 -0.40
CA ILE A 31 8.02 4.73 0.17
C ILE A 31 7.31 3.57 -0.55
N ALA A 32 6.01 3.71 -0.84
CA ALA A 32 5.26 2.70 -1.56
C ALA A 32 5.78 2.51 -2.99
N PHE A 33 6.12 3.60 -3.69
CA PHE A 33 6.73 3.56 -5.02
C PHE A 33 8.05 2.78 -4.99
N GLU A 34 8.92 3.08 -4.03
CA GLU A 34 10.20 2.40 -3.85
C GLU A 34 10.02 0.90 -3.56
N ALA A 35 9.07 0.55 -2.69
CA ALA A 35 8.78 -0.82 -2.32
C ALA A 35 8.28 -1.66 -3.52
N LEU A 36 7.58 -1.03 -4.46
CA LEU A 36 7.01 -1.67 -5.65
C LEU A 36 7.84 -1.43 -6.91
N ARG A 37 8.99 -0.76 -6.80
CA ARG A 37 9.84 -0.35 -7.93
C ARG A 37 10.28 -1.51 -8.83
N ALA A 38 10.32 -2.73 -8.32
CA ALA A 38 10.67 -3.93 -9.08
C ALA A 38 9.57 -4.43 -10.03
N TYR A 39 8.33 -3.95 -9.90
CA TYR A 39 7.18 -4.34 -10.73
C TYR A 39 6.84 -3.26 -11.74
N SER A 40 6.23 -3.59 -12.87
CA SER A 40 5.64 -2.63 -13.81
C SER A 40 4.42 -1.93 -13.19
N ILE A 41 4.04 -0.76 -13.73
CA ILE A 41 2.83 -0.05 -13.28
C ILE A 41 1.56 -0.89 -13.49
N GLU A 42 1.53 -1.70 -14.55
CA GLU A 42 0.41 -2.60 -14.85
C GLU A 42 0.30 -3.74 -13.82
N GLU A 43 1.42 -4.35 -13.42
CA GLU A 43 1.43 -5.34 -12.35
C GLU A 43 0.94 -4.74 -11.03
N VAL A 44 1.36 -3.51 -10.69
CA VAL A 44 0.87 -2.81 -9.49
C VAL A 44 -0.64 -2.57 -9.56
N ARG A 45 -1.17 -2.14 -10.72
CA ARG A 45 -2.60 -1.94 -10.92
C ARG A 45 -3.38 -3.25 -10.70
N ILE A 46 -2.93 -4.34 -11.31
CA ILE A 46 -3.53 -5.67 -11.14
C ILE A 46 -3.48 -6.10 -9.67
N GLY A 47 -2.33 -5.93 -9.00
CA GLY A 47 -2.17 -6.26 -7.59
C GLY A 47 -3.09 -5.46 -6.67
N LEU A 48 -3.25 -4.16 -6.93
CA LEU A 48 -4.19 -3.30 -6.20
C LEU A 48 -5.65 -3.72 -6.42
N THR A 49 -6.05 -4.01 -7.65
CA THR A 49 -7.42 -4.50 -7.95
C THR A 49 -7.71 -5.81 -7.22
N ARG A 50 -6.77 -6.76 -7.24
CA ARG A 50 -6.90 -8.03 -6.52
C ARG A 50 -6.94 -7.84 -5.00
N HIS A 51 -6.15 -6.91 -4.45
CA HIS A 51 -6.22 -6.53 -3.05
C HIS A 51 -7.61 -6.05 -2.66
N ILE A 52 -8.17 -5.10 -3.42
CA ILE A 52 -9.50 -4.52 -3.18
C ILE A 52 -10.59 -5.59 -3.23
N GLN A 53 -10.45 -6.59 -4.11
CA GLN A 53 -11.40 -7.70 -4.24
C GLN A 53 -11.18 -8.82 -3.21
N SER A 54 -10.09 -8.79 -2.45
CA SER A 54 -9.77 -9.84 -1.49
C SER A 54 -10.57 -9.69 -0.20
N PRO A 55 -11.34 -10.70 0.23
CA PRO A 55 -12.01 -10.66 1.53
C PRO A 55 -11.02 -10.68 2.70
N ASP A 56 -9.79 -11.15 2.50
CA ASP A 56 -8.77 -11.27 3.55
C ASP A 56 -7.99 -9.97 3.75
N THR A 57 -7.57 -9.31 2.66
CA THR A 57 -6.71 -8.12 2.73
C THR A 57 -7.44 -6.83 2.36
N GLY A 58 -8.49 -6.91 1.55
CA GLY A 58 -9.26 -5.76 1.05
C GLY A 58 -10.09 -5.04 2.10
N GLN A 59 -10.16 -5.56 3.33
CA GLN A 59 -10.80 -4.88 4.48
C GLN A 59 -10.05 -3.62 4.91
N PHE A 60 -8.78 -3.49 4.54
CA PHE A 60 -7.91 -2.37 4.90
C PHE A 60 -7.29 -1.72 3.66
N PHE A 61 -6.83 -0.48 3.82
CA PHE A 61 -6.08 0.22 2.78
C PHE A 61 -4.82 -0.59 2.38
N PRO A 62 -4.40 -0.52 1.10
CA PRO A 62 -3.34 -1.36 0.59
C PRO A 62 -1.99 -1.00 1.23
N LYS A 63 -1.27 -2.03 1.66
CA LYS A 63 0.16 -2.01 1.96
C LYS A 63 0.94 -2.57 0.76
N PRO A 64 2.20 -2.15 0.48
CA PRO A 64 2.95 -2.78 -0.61
C PRO A 64 3.06 -4.31 -0.48
N ALA A 65 3.10 -4.86 0.73
CA ALA A 65 3.14 -6.31 0.92
C ALA A 65 1.85 -7.00 0.44
N ASP A 66 0.69 -6.38 0.61
CA ASP A 66 -0.57 -6.92 0.13
C ASP A 66 -0.60 -6.93 -1.41
N VAL A 67 -0.13 -5.84 -2.02
CA VAL A 67 -0.01 -5.74 -3.48
C VAL A 67 0.97 -6.77 -4.02
N ILE A 68 2.15 -6.92 -3.40
CA ILE A 68 3.15 -7.94 -3.77
C ILE A 68 2.56 -9.35 -3.68
N LYS A 69 1.84 -9.66 -2.60
CA LYS A 69 1.15 -10.96 -2.43
C LYS A 69 0.19 -11.24 -3.60
N HIS A 70 -0.51 -10.22 -4.08
CA HIS A 70 -1.46 -10.36 -5.18
C HIS A 70 -0.83 -10.34 -6.58
N ILE A 71 0.42 -9.88 -6.72
CA ILE A 71 1.22 -9.98 -7.96
C ILE A 71 1.89 -11.35 -8.04
N ASP A 72 2.67 -11.71 -7.03
CA ASP A 72 3.55 -12.90 -7.04
C ASP A 72 2.85 -14.18 -6.53
N GLY A 73 1.69 -14.06 -5.87
CA GLY A 73 1.06 -15.16 -5.15
C GLY A 73 1.71 -15.43 -3.79
N ASN A 74 1.60 -16.65 -3.26
CA ASN A 74 2.09 -17.04 -1.92
C ASN A 74 3.63 -17.21 -1.81
N SER A 75 4.43 -16.57 -2.66
CA SER A 75 5.89 -16.75 -2.61
C SER A 75 6.52 -15.86 -1.53
N GLY A 76 6.87 -16.48 -0.40
CA GLY A 76 7.48 -15.85 0.78
C GLY A 76 8.88 -15.22 0.61
N SER A 77 9.29 -14.86 -0.60
CA SER A 77 10.67 -14.46 -0.92
C SER A 77 10.89 -12.97 -1.18
N ARG A 78 9.85 -12.16 -1.45
CA ARG A 78 10.03 -10.75 -1.87
C ARG A 78 9.31 -9.70 -0.99
N ALA A 79 8.25 -10.07 -0.27
CA ALA A 79 7.46 -9.14 0.53
C ALA A 79 8.16 -8.66 1.83
N MET A 80 9.14 -9.43 2.33
CA MET A 80 9.74 -9.22 3.67
C MET A 80 10.72 -8.04 3.76
N VAL A 81 11.20 -7.51 2.62
CA VAL A 81 12.34 -6.56 2.61
C VAL A 81 11.91 -5.10 2.77
N ALA A 82 10.64 -4.74 2.50
CA ALA A 82 10.23 -3.34 2.39
C ALA A 82 9.56 -2.73 3.65
N TRP A 83 9.06 -3.54 4.60
CA TRP A 83 8.05 -3.06 5.56
C TRP A 83 8.54 -2.59 6.94
N ASN A 84 9.81 -2.81 7.30
CA ASN A 84 10.32 -2.49 8.63
C ASN A 84 10.44 -0.97 8.94
N LYS A 85 10.28 -0.08 7.95
CA LYS A 85 10.42 1.38 8.14
C LYS A 85 9.09 2.11 8.36
N VAL A 86 7.98 1.60 7.84
CA VAL A 86 6.67 2.30 7.86
C VAL A 86 5.88 1.99 9.12
N ASP A 87 6.00 0.77 9.66
CA ASP A 87 5.20 0.32 10.81
C ASP A 87 5.44 1.15 12.09
N LYS A 88 6.65 1.70 12.25
CA LYS A 88 6.99 2.59 13.39
C LYS A 88 6.23 3.92 13.39
N ALA A 89 5.66 4.35 12.25
CA ALA A 89 4.95 5.62 12.15
C ALA A 89 3.42 5.49 12.37
N CYS A 90 2.83 4.31 12.16
CA CYS A 90 1.39 4.09 12.35
C CYS A 90 1.04 3.52 13.74
N SER A 91 1.94 2.75 14.36
CA SER A 91 1.64 2.01 15.60
C SER A 91 1.66 2.86 16.88
N SER A 92 2.01 4.16 16.80
CA SER A 92 2.02 5.08 17.95
C SER A 92 0.77 5.96 18.08
N GLY A 93 -0.26 5.78 17.23
CA GLY A 93 -1.39 6.72 17.11
C GLY A 93 -2.75 6.27 17.64
N TRP A 94 -2.91 5.04 18.16
CA TRP A 94 -4.20 4.56 18.69
C TRP A 94 -4.25 4.61 20.21
N ARG A 95 -4.27 5.82 20.76
CA ARG A 95 -4.85 6.07 22.08
C ARG A 95 -5.39 7.49 22.14
N LEU A 96 -6.60 7.68 21.62
CA LEU A 96 -7.48 8.73 22.12
C LEU A 96 -8.79 8.09 22.53
N ASP A 97 -8.96 8.21 23.84
CA ASP A 97 -10.07 7.88 24.70
C ASP A 97 -11.41 8.34 24.11
N ILE A 98 -12.32 7.40 23.93
CA ILE A 98 -13.74 7.69 23.75
C ILE A 98 -14.35 7.48 25.13
N SER A 99 -14.32 8.51 25.98
CA SER A 99 -15.19 8.71 27.13
C SER A 99 -15.06 10.16 27.61
N ASP A 100 -16.22 10.81 27.74
CA ASP A 100 -16.50 12.05 28.47
C ASP A 100 -16.25 13.42 27.78
N VAL A 101 -17.40 14.00 27.39
CA VAL A 101 -17.91 15.36 27.66
C VAL A 101 -16.89 16.49 27.84
#